data_AF-A0A1H5T7K9-F1
#
_entry.id   AF-A0A1H5T7K9-F1
#
_cell.length_a   1.000
_cell.length_b   1.000
_cell.length_c   1.000
_cell.angle_alpha   90.00
_cell.angle_beta   90.00
_cell.angle_gamma   90.00
#
_symmetry.space_group_name_H-M   'P 1'
#
loop_
_entity.id
_entity.type
_entity.pdbx_description
1 polymer ?
#
loop_
_entity_poly.entity_id
_entity_poly.type
_entity_poly.pdbx_seq_one_letter_code
_entity_poly.pdbx_strand_id
1 'polypeptide(L)'
;MLPVSLLVEGLPPATLSTRNMLGYGYLTLVGAALAYALWFRGIRELPPTNVTFLVLLSPVVATAVGWLALGQELTAMQVAGGVLILGALVAAQLKPAVEPLTAPPPLTGRPSGT
;
A
#
# COMPACT_ATOMS: atom_id res chain seq x y z
N MET A 1 -18.98 0.68 -16.45
CA MET A 1 -19.94 0.46 -15.34
C MET A 1 -21.14 1.39 -15.39
N LEU A 2 -21.06 2.57 -16.02
CA LEU A 2 -22.16 3.53 -16.12
C LEU A 2 -23.57 2.95 -16.45
N PRO A 3 -23.76 2.08 -17.46
CA PRO A 3 -25.10 1.56 -17.76
C PRO A 3 -25.63 0.59 -16.69
N VAL A 4 -24.75 -0.19 -16.06
CA VAL A 4 -25.14 -1.12 -14.97
C VAL A 4 -25.46 -0.34 -13.70
N SER A 5 -24.66 0.67 -13.35
CA SER A 5 -24.92 1.52 -12.17
C SER A 5 -26.23 2.28 -12.28
N LEU A 6 -26.56 2.84 -13.46
CA LEU A 6 -27.85 3.51 -13.67
C LEU A 6 -29.04 2.56 -13.60
N LEU A 7 -28.86 1.29 -14.00
CA LEU A 7 -29.90 0.28 -13.95
C LEU A 7 -30.13 -0.26 -12.52
N VAL A 8 -29.09 -0.31 -11.69
CA VAL A 8 -29.12 -0.93 -10.34
C VAL A 8 -29.32 0.11 -9.22
N GLU A 9 -28.62 1.24 -9.27
CA GLU A 9 -28.63 2.27 -8.21
C GLU A 9 -29.55 3.45 -8.53
N GLY A 10 -29.98 3.60 -9.79
CA GLY A 10 -30.82 4.71 -10.24
C GLY A 10 -30.05 6.01 -10.51
N LEU A 11 -30.77 7.11 -10.71
CA LEU A 11 -30.15 8.42 -10.92
C LEU A 11 -29.52 8.93 -9.61
N PRO A 12 -28.25 9.39 -9.62
CA PRO A 12 -27.67 9.99 -8.43
C PRO A 12 -28.48 11.20 -7.95
N PRO A 13 -28.52 11.49 -6.63
CA PRO A 13 -29.26 12.63 -6.10
C PRO A 13 -28.83 13.92 -6.81
N ALA A 14 -29.80 14.66 -7.36
CA ALA A 14 -29.53 15.91 -8.09
C ALA A 14 -28.99 17.03 -7.19
N THR A 15 -29.09 16.87 -5.86
CA THR A 15 -28.68 17.87 -4.88
C THR A 15 -27.44 17.41 -4.12
N LEU A 16 -26.33 18.13 -4.31
CA LEU A 16 -25.14 17.98 -3.47
C LEU A 16 -25.35 18.76 -2.16
N SER A 17 -25.46 18.05 -1.03
CA SER A 17 -25.53 18.72 0.27
C SER A 17 -24.17 19.33 0.65
N THR A 18 -24.18 20.38 1.48
CA THR A 18 -22.95 20.97 2.04
C THR A 18 -22.10 19.91 2.76
N ARG A 19 -22.73 18.94 3.44
CA ARG A 19 -22.02 17.84 4.10
C ARG A 19 -21.29 16.94 3.10
N ASN A 20 -21.89 16.65 1.95
CA ASN A 20 -21.22 15.88 0.89
C ASN A 20 -20.05 16.67 0.31
N MET A 21 -20.22 17.97 0.06
CA MET A 21 -19.13 18.82 -0.42
C MET A 21 -17.95 18.86 0.56
N LEU A 22 -18.22 19.00 1.85
CA LEU A 22 -17.18 18.96 2.89
C LEU A 22 -16.51 17.58 2.94
N GLY A 23 -17.28 16.50 2.83
CA GLY A 23 -16.75 15.14 2.75
C GLY A 23 -15.83 14.94 1.55
N TYR A 24 -16.24 15.38 0.36
CA TYR A 24 -15.41 15.33 -0.84
C TYR A 24 -14.16 16.20 -0.72
N GLY A 25 -14.29 17.41 -0.14
CA GLY A 25 -13.15 18.27 0.15
C GLY A 25 -12.14 17.58 1.06
N TYR A 26 -12.59 16.97 2.16
CA TYR A 26 -11.74 16.21 3.07
C TYR A 26 -11.05 15.03 2.37
N LEU A 27 -11.80 14.20 1.64
CA LEU A 27 -11.24 13.05 0.92
C LEU A 27 -10.21 13.48 -0.13
N THR A 28 -10.47 14.57 -0.85
CA THR A 28 -9.58 15.03 -1.92
C THR A 28 -8.32 15.68 -1.36
N LEU A 29 -8.45 16.54 -0.35
CA LEU A 29 -7.31 17.28 0.19
C LEU A 29 -6.47 16.41 1.13
N VAL A 30 -7.11 15.70 2.06
CA VAL A 30 -6.43 14.90 3.08
C VAL A 30 -6.18 13.48 2.58
N GLY A 31 -7.25 12.81 2.13
CA GLY A 31 -7.18 11.40 1.71
C GLY A 31 -6.39 11.16 0.43
N ALA A 32 -6.34 12.14 -0.47
CA ALA A 32 -5.55 12.06 -1.70
C ALA A 32 -4.35 13.01 -1.67
N ALA A 33 -4.53 14.33 -1.79
CA ALA A 33 -3.42 15.24 -2.06
C ALA A 33 -2.31 15.18 -0.99
N LEU A 34 -2.66 15.30 0.29
CA LEU A 34 -1.70 15.21 1.39
C LEU A 34 -1.11 13.81 1.52
N ALA A 35 -1.95 12.77 1.51
CA ALA A 35 -1.49 11.39 1.62
C ALA A 35 -0.50 11.01 0.51
N TYR A 36 -0.81 11.35 -0.74
CA TYR A 36 0.09 11.13 -1.87
C TYR A 36 1.35 11.97 -1.77
N ALA A 37 1.28 13.25 -1.38
CA ALA A 37 2.48 14.07 -1.21
C ALA A 37 3.44 13.45 -0.19
N LEU A 38 2.92 12.99 0.95
CA LEU A 38 3.71 12.28 1.97
C LEU A 38 4.26 10.95 1.45
N TRP A 39 3.45 10.18 0.73
CA TRP A 39 3.88 8.92 0.14
C TRP A 39 5.01 9.11 -0.88
N PHE A 40 4.84 10.04 -1.83
CA PHE A 40 5.86 10.36 -2.83
C PHE A 40 7.16 10.88 -2.20
N ARG A 41 7.06 11.68 -1.13
CA ARG A 41 8.23 12.12 -0.38
C ARG A 41 8.93 10.94 0.31
N GLY A 42 8.16 10.06 0.95
CA GLY A 42 8.67 8.87 1.62
C GLY A 42 9.41 7.93 0.66
N ILE A 43 8.81 7.58 -0.47
CA ILE A 43 9.45 6.66 -1.43
C ILE A 43 10.70 7.24 -2.09
N ARG A 44 10.83 8.57 -2.18
CA ARG A 44 12.01 9.23 -2.74
C ARG A 44 13.23 9.15 -1.83
N GLU A 45 13.01 9.06 -0.52
CA GLU A 45 14.07 9.12 0.50
C GLU A 45 14.38 7.74 1.13
N LEU A 46 13.56 6.71 0.86
CA LEU A 46 13.64 5.41 1.54
C LEU A 46 14.22 4.29 0.65
N PRO A 47 15.06 3.38 1.20
CA PRO A 47 15.44 2.14 0.52
C PRO A 47 14.22 1.28 0.17
N PRO A 48 14.28 0.43 -0.88
CA PRO A 48 13.14 -0.38 -1.34
C PRO A 48 12.49 -1.21 -0.22
N THR A 49 13.29 -1.75 0.70
CA THR A 49 12.83 -2.53 1.86
C THR A 49 11.90 -1.74 2.77
N ASN A 50 12.13 -0.43 2.93
CA ASN A 50 11.34 0.44 3.79
C ASN A 50 10.01 0.85 3.14
N VAL A 51 9.95 0.90 1.81
CA VAL A 51 8.71 1.15 1.06
C VAL A 51 7.71 0.01 1.25
N THR A 52 8.18 -1.24 1.28
CA THR A 52 7.32 -2.40 1.55
C THR A 52 6.68 -2.32 2.95
N PHE A 53 7.41 -1.84 3.95
CA PHE A 53 6.85 -1.63 5.30
C PHE A 53 5.76 -0.55 5.32
N LEU A 54 5.90 0.55 4.56
CA LEU A 54 4.86 1.57 4.45
C LEU A 54 3.55 1.02 3.89
N VAL A 55 3.63 0.14 2.89
CA VAL A 55 2.44 -0.52 2.31
C VAL A 55 1.76 -1.42 3.35
N LEU A 56 2.55 -2.15 4.14
CA LEU A 56 2.05 -3.08 5.16
C LEU A 56 1.59 -2.39 6.44
N LEU A 57 2.02 -1.16 6.69
CA LEU A 57 1.50 -0.33 7.76
C LEU A 57 0.03 0.05 7.51
N SER A 58 -0.38 0.19 6.25
CA SER A 58 -1.76 0.53 5.88
C SER A 58 -2.81 -0.43 6.44
N PRO A 59 -2.76 -1.76 6.22
CA PRO A 59 -3.72 -2.69 6.82
C PRO A 59 -3.67 -2.71 8.35
N VAL A 60 -2.49 -2.49 8.97
CA VAL A 60 -2.38 -2.39 10.44
C VAL A 60 -3.12 -1.17 10.97
N VAL A 61 -2.88 0.00 10.38
CA VAL A 61 -3.56 1.24 10.75
C VAL A 61 -5.05 1.14 10.46
N ALA A 62 -5.45 0.62 9.30
CA ALA A 62 -6.86 0.44 8.95
C ALA A 62 -7.58 -0.48 9.95
N THR A 63 -6.96 -1.60 10.34
CA THR A 63 -7.50 -2.52 11.35
C THR A 63 -7.61 -1.86 12.71
N ALA A 64 -6.57 -1.13 13.15
CA ALA A 64 -6.57 -0.41 14.42
C ALA A 64 -7.65 0.68 14.46
N VAL A 65 -7.81 1.46 13.40
CA VAL A 65 -8.86 2.47 13.28
C VAL A 65 -10.24 1.81 13.25
N GLY A 66 -10.43 0.71 12.51
CA GLY A 66 -11.67 -0.05 12.49
C GLY A 66 -12.07 -0.55 13.88
N TRP A 67 -11.11 -1.10 14.61
CA TRP A 67 -11.35 -1.59 15.97
C TRP A 67 -11.61 -0.47 16.98
N LEU A 68 -10.75 0.56 17.02
CA LEU A 68 -10.79 1.60 18.04
C LEU A 68 -11.82 2.71 17.75
N ALA A 69 -11.93 3.15 16.50
CA ALA A 69 -12.77 4.30 16.13
C ALA A 69 -14.13 3.90 15.58
N LEU A 70 -14.26 2.72 14.95
CA LEU A 70 -15.53 2.21 14.42
C LEU A 70 -16.14 1.10 15.31
N GLY A 71 -15.43 0.65 16.35
CA GLY A 71 -15.93 -0.39 17.27
C GLY A 71 -16.08 -1.77 16.63
N GLN A 72 -15.34 -2.06 15.55
CA GLN A 72 -15.41 -3.35 14.87
C GLN A 72 -14.75 -4.43 15.73
N GLU A 73 -15.50 -5.46 16.12
CA GLU A 73 -14.92 -6.57 16.89
C GLU A 73 -13.93 -7.38 16.05
N LEU A 74 -12.73 -7.55 16.58
CA LEU A 74 -11.72 -8.44 16.01
C LEU A 74 -11.95 -9.84 16.58
N THR A 75 -12.39 -10.74 15.72
CA THR A 75 -12.52 -12.16 16.09
C THR A 75 -11.16 -12.76 16.42
N ALA A 76 -11.14 -13.79 17.27
CA ALA A 76 -9.91 -14.50 17.62
C ALA A 76 -9.15 -15.03 16.39
N MET A 77 -9.88 -15.45 15.34
CA MET A 77 -9.29 -15.90 14.08
C MET A 77 -8.64 -14.77 13.28
N GLN A 78 -9.21 -13.57 13.27
CA GLN A 78 -8.60 -12.40 12.62
C GLN A 78 -7.32 -11.99 13.33
N VAL A 79 -7.31 -12.03 14.67
CA VAL A 79 -6.10 -11.77 15.47
C VAL A 79 -5.03 -12.81 15.16
N ALA A 80 -5.37 -14.10 15.17
CA ALA A 80 -4.44 -15.17 14.86
C ALA A 80 -3.86 -15.04 13.44
N GLY A 81 -4.70 -14.76 12.45
CA GLY A 81 -4.27 -14.49 11.08
C GLY A 81 -3.36 -13.26 10.98
N GLY A 82 -3.69 -12.19 11.68
CA GLY A 82 -2.88 -10.97 11.75
C GLY A 82 -1.49 -11.23 12.33
N VAL A 83 -1.40 -11.95 13.45
CA VAL A 83 -0.13 -12.36 14.06
C VAL A 83 0.70 -13.22 13.10
N LEU A 84 0.07 -14.18 12.41
CA LEU A 84 0.74 -15.06 11.46
C LEU A 84 1.33 -14.28 10.27
N ILE A 85 0.57 -13.35 9.71
CA ILE A 85 1.03 -12.49 8.60
C ILE A 85 2.19 -11.59 9.04
N LEU A 86 2.07 -10.94 10.20
CA LEU A 86 3.12 -10.07 10.73
C LEU A 86 4.40 -10.87 11.06
N GLY A 87 4.26 -12.06 11.64
CA GLY A 87 5.38 -12.96 11.91
C GLY A 87 6.08 -13.43 10.64
N ALA A 88 5.32 -13.84 9.62
CA ALA A 88 5.88 -14.22 8.32
C ALA A 88 6.62 -13.06 7.64
N LEU A 89 6.07 -11.85 7.74
CA LEU A 89 6.70 -10.64 7.21
C LEU A 89 8.05 -10.35 7.89
N VAL A 90 8.09 -10.34 9.22
CA VAL A 90 9.33 -10.13 9.97
C VAL A 90 10.36 -11.20 9.59
N ALA A 91 9.95 -12.47 9.50
CA ALA A 91 10.81 -13.56 9.08
C ALA A 91 11.34 -13.38 7.65
N ALA A 92 10.54 -12.83 6.72
CA ALA A 92 10.96 -12.56 5.36
C ALA A 92 11.99 -11.43 5.27
N GLN A 93 11.86 -10.39 6.11
CA GLN A 93 12.77 -9.24 6.12
C GLN A 93 14.14 -9.56 6.74
N LEU A 94 14.20 -10.58 7.60
CA LEU A 94 15.46 -11.06 8.19
C LEU A 94 16.28 -11.95 7.24
N LYS A 95 15.73 -12.36 6.09
CA LYS A 95 16.48 -13.13 5.10
C LYS A 95 17.38 -12.18 4.29
N PRO A 96 18.70 -12.42 4.22
CA PRO A 96 19.58 -11.64 3.36
C PRO A 96 19.10 -11.68 1.91
N ALA A 97 19.11 -10.52 1.24
CA ALA A 97 18.87 -10.46 -0.20
C ALA A 97 19.92 -11.37 -0.87
N VAL A 98 19.46 -12.44 -1.52
CA VAL A 98 20.34 -13.29 -2.31
C VAL A 98 20.83 -12.43 -3.47
N GLU A 99 22.07 -11.99 -3.38
CA GLU A 99 22.74 -11.25 -4.45
C GLU A 99 22.68 -12.14 -5.71
N PRO A 100 22.08 -11.67 -6.81
CA PRO A 100 22.10 -12.41 -8.05
C PRO A 100 23.56 -12.67 -8.41
N LEU A 101 23.94 -13.95 -8.41
CA LEU A 101 25.30 -14.38 -8.70
C LEU A 101 25.74 -13.72 -10.00
N THR A 102 26.64 -12.75 -9.84
CA THR A 102 27.70 -12.32 -10.74
C THR A 102 27.39 -12.56 -12.21
N ALA A 103 26.98 -11.49 -12.91
CA ALA A 103 27.02 -11.46 -14.36
C ALA A 103 28.36 -12.07 -14.83
N PRO A 104 28.36 -12.97 -15.83
CA PRO A 104 29.59 -13.60 -16.29
C PRO A 104 30.62 -12.51 -16.64
N PRO A 105 31.90 -12.65 -16.21
CA PRO A 105 32.90 -11.65 -16.53
C PRO A 105 32.94 -11.42 -18.04
N PRO A 106 33.17 -10.17 -18.51
CA PRO A 106 33.31 -9.91 -19.93
C PRO A 106 34.35 -10.87 -20.50
N LEU A 107 34.02 -11.57 -21.58
CA LEU A 107 34.98 -12.39 -22.30
C LEU A 107 36.02 -11.47 -22.96
N THR A 108 36.97 -10.97 -22.18
CA THR A 108 38.20 -10.40 -22.71
C THR A 108 39.06 -11.55 -23.22
N GLY A 109 38.83 -11.90 -24.49
CA GLY A 109 39.77 -12.62 -25.36
C GLY A 109 39.59 -12.04 -26.77
N ARG A 110 40.61 -11.65 -27.51
CA ARG A 110 41.98 -12.17 -27.59
C ARG A 110 43.00 -11.04 -27.88
N PRO A 111 44.29 -11.24 -27.54
CA PRO A 111 45.36 -10.53 -28.23
C PRO A 111 45.44 -11.04 -29.68
N SER A 112 45.16 -10.16 -30.64
CA SER A 112 45.56 -10.35 -32.03
C SER A 112 47.05 -9.99 -32.15
N GLY A 113 47.91 -10.99 -31.97
CA GLY A 113 49.28 -10.93 -32.44
C GLY A 113 49.34 -11.42 -33.88
N THR A 114 49.70 -10.53 -34.80
CA THR A 114 50.57 -10.69 -35.99
C THR A 114 50.60 -9.35 -36.71
#